data_AF-A0A352DQ44-F1
#
_entry.id   AF-A0A352DQ44-F1
#
_cell.length_a   1.000
_cell.length_b   1.000
_cell.length_c   1.000
_cell.angle_alpha   90.00
_cell.angle_beta   90.00
_cell.angle_gamma   90.00
#
_symmetry.space_group_name_H-M   'P 1'
#
loop_
_entity.id
_entity.type
_entity.pdbx_description
1 polymer ?
#
loop_
_entity_poly.entity_id
_entity_poly.type
_entity_poly.pdbx_seq_one_letter_code
_entity_poly.pdbx_strand_id
1 'polypeptide(L)'
;MRNKTKISRYAAAAMAAAIAVSAADIMTADALRYRIEELAYETLDRDSFLTLTECSKDASGKIVVPDNINGRTVGAAAEEVFSHCGSIEKVYLPDSMTEVGRGAFSYCCGLKTAALPAGLEVIEGAMFSYCQELKEVSMPSALTEIESSAFFNCSSLASVSIPVGVTEIGSAAFAGSGLKEVWYAGTKEQWESISIGVMNEPLTSAEIHFSSSDPVGFGKLLKDGVTYDITGDSAAVVSGSSELSGELVIPGSLETEEGAMEVTSIADGAFEGCTGIT
;
A
#
# COMPACT_ATOMS: atom_id res chain seq x y z
N MET A 1 65.86 4.80 -5.77
CA MET A 1 65.20 3.97 -4.74
C MET A 1 63.90 4.68 -4.35
N ARG A 2 62.75 4.07 -4.65
CA ARG A 2 61.66 3.69 -3.71
C ARG A 2 61.09 4.86 -2.90
N ASN A 3 59.78 5.13 -2.85
CA ASN A 3 58.70 4.17 -2.67
C ASN A 3 57.34 4.80 -3.07
N LYS A 4 56.49 4.03 -3.75
CA LYS A 4 55.03 4.27 -3.78
C LYS A 4 54.49 3.88 -2.39
N THR A 5 53.70 4.74 -1.76
CA THR A 5 52.83 4.33 -0.65
C THR A 5 51.44 4.89 -0.85
N LYS A 6 50.50 3.98 -1.13
CA LYS A 6 49.05 4.19 -1.05
C LYS A 6 48.70 4.68 0.37
N ILE A 7 47.91 5.75 0.46
CA ILE A 7 47.11 6.08 1.65
C ILE A 7 45.66 6.08 1.14
N SER A 8 45.01 4.92 1.15
CA SER A 8 44.16 4.35 2.22
C SER A 8 42.73 4.90 2.14
N ARG A 9 41.80 4.01 1.80
CA ARG A 9 40.35 4.22 1.57
C ARG A 9 39.56 4.56 2.85
N TYR A 10 40.19 5.17 3.84
CA TYR A 10 39.62 5.51 5.16
C TYR A 10 39.45 7.02 5.40
N ALA A 11 39.60 7.86 4.37
CA ALA A 11 39.40 9.31 4.47
C ALA A 11 37.95 9.78 4.23
N ALA A 12 37.01 8.87 3.98
CA ALA A 12 35.65 9.23 3.58
C ALA A 12 34.54 8.57 4.42
N ALA A 13 34.87 7.75 5.40
CA ALA A 13 33.87 7.05 6.18
C ALA A 13 34.30 6.90 7.64
N ALA A 14 33.48 7.48 8.52
CA ALA A 14 33.47 7.36 9.97
C ALA A 14 34.46 8.23 10.77
N MET A 15 33.87 8.96 11.72
CA MET A 15 34.45 9.91 12.70
C MET A 15 34.76 11.30 12.14
N ALA A 16 34.30 12.40 12.71
CA ALA A 16 33.52 12.63 13.92
C ALA A 16 33.05 14.09 13.78
N ALA A 17 31.74 14.31 13.75
CA ALA A 17 30.96 14.62 14.94
C ALA A 17 31.19 16.06 15.41
N ALA A 18 30.09 16.81 15.38
CA ALA A 18 29.68 17.79 16.38
C ALA A 18 30.68 18.89 16.80
N ILE A 19 30.13 20.10 16.87
CA ILE A 19 30.67 21.30 17.54
C ILE A 19 31.50 22.21 16.62
N ALA A 20 30.78 22.97 15.79
CA ALA A 20 30.98 24.41 15.71
C ALA A 20 29.61 25.06 15.47
N VAL A 21 28.78 25.00 16.50
CA VAL A 21 27.71 25.96 16.69
C VAL A 21 28.35 27.35 16.85
N SER A 22 27.94 28.30 16.03
CA SER A 22 27.68 29.67 16.48
C SER A 22 26.27 30.01 16.00
N ALA A 23 25.20 29.57 16.68
CA ALA A 23 24.56 30.30 17.76
C ALA A 23 24.80 31.83 17.72
N ALA A 24 24.19 32.51 16.74
CA ALA A 24 23.63 33.86 16.93
C ALA A 24 22.75 34.33 15.76
N ASP A 25 23.02 33.94 14.51
CA ASP A 25 22.27 34.46 13.34
C ASP A 25 21.98 33.25 12.41
N ILE A 26 20.83 32.61 12.42
CA ILE A 26 19.60 33.03 11.74
C ILE A 26 18.44 32.30 12.44
N MET A 27 17.76 32.98 13.36
CA MET A 27 16.37 32.66 13.69
C MET A 27 15.49 33.45 12.73
N THR A 28 15.10 32.82 11.61
CA THR A 28 13.86 33.16 10.89
C THR A 28 13.24 31.84 10.43
N ALA A 29 11.96 31.68 10.73
CA ALA A 29 11.18 30.47 10.59
C ALA A 29 11.02 29.99 9.14
N ASP A 30 11.96 29.20 8.66
CA ASP A 30 11.78 28.37 7.46
C ASP A 30 12.19 26.94 7.82
N ALA A 31 11.25 26.02 7.60
CA ALA A 31 11.44 24.61 7.88
C ALA A 31 12.70 24.06 7.18
N LEU A 32 13.44 23.19 7.87
CA LEU A 32 14.60 22.50 7.30
C LEU A 32 14.12 21.57 6.17
N ARG A 33 14.16 22.06 4.93
CA ARG A 33 13.98 21.24 3.73
C ARG A 33 15.17 20.29 3.62
N TYR A 34 14.94 18.99 3.82
CA TYR A 34 15.92 17.97 3.49
C TYR A 34 15.69 17.54 2.04
N ARG A 35 16.65 17.88 1.17
CA ARG A 35 16.80 17.25 -0.13
C ARG A 35 17.80 16.12 0.03
N ILE A 36 17.34 14.89 0.02
CA ILE A 36 18.24 13.74 -0.11
C ILE A 36 18.43 13.57 -1.60
N GLU A 37 19.62 13.88 -2.13
CA GLU A 37 19.91 13.88 -3.57
C GLU A 37 19.68 12.51 -4.25
N GLU A 38 19.49 11.44 -3.48
CA GLU A 38 19.15 10.08 -3.94
C GLU A 38 17.64 9.76 -3.91
N LEU A 39 16.82 10.60 -3.28
CA LEU A 39 15.38 10.39 -3.20
C LEU A 39 14.64 11.22 -4.25
N ALA A 40 13.59 10.64 -4.80
CA ALA A 40 12.77 11.31 -5.79
C ALA A 40 11.89 12.44 -5.21
N TYR A 41 11.91 12.70 -3.91
CA TYR A 41 10.97 13.59 -3.21
C TYR A 41 11.61 14.45 -2.11
N GLU A 42 10.96 15.59 -1.81
CA GLU A 42 11.31 16.49 -0.71
C GLU A 42 10.54 16.15 0.57
N THR A 43 11.17 16.46 1.72
CA THR A 43 10.54 16.29 3.04
C THR A 43 10.51 17.60 3.82
N LEU A 44 9.43 17.78 4.57
CA LEU A 44 9.22 18.88 5.49
C LEU A 44 9.12 18.34 6.91
N ASP A 45 9.91 18.90 7.82
CA ASP A 45 9.88 18.52 9.23
C ASP A 45 8.73 19.22 9.97
N ARG A 46 7.71 18.47 10.37
CA ARG A 46 6.64 18.92 11.27
C ARG A 46 6.94 18.40 12.67
N ASP A 47 6.40 19.05 13.71
CA ASP A 47 6.78 18.82 15.12
C ASP A 47 6.71 17.34 15.56
N SER A 48 5.94 16.47 14.86
CA SER A 48 5.76 15.05 15.17
C SER A 48 6.33 14.06 14.14
N PHE A 49 6.48 14.45 12.86
CA PHE A 49 6.93 13.58 11.78
C PHE A 49 7.37 14.38 10.54
N LEU A 50 8.06 13.71 9.61
CA LEU A 50 8.34 14.23 8.27
C LEU A 50 7.15 14.02 7.34
N THR A 51 6.84 15.05 6.56
CA THR A 51 5.84 15.01 5.49
C THR A 51 6.55 15.03 4.14
N LEU A 52 6.17 14.14 3.20
CA LEU A 52 6.60 14.24 1.81
C LEU A 52 5.85 15.39 1.13
N THR A 53 6.54 16.34 0.51
CA THR A 53 5.89 17.56 -0.01
C THR A 53 5.97 17.75 -1.51
N GLU A 54 6.97 17.16 -2.17
CA GLU A 54 7.13 17.30 -3.62
C GLU A 54 7.86 16.07 -4.17
N CYS A 55 7.48 15.58 -5.35
CA CYS A 55 8.22 14.57 -6.10
C CYS A 55 8.77 15.16 -7.41
N SER A 56 10.00 14.81 -7.75
CA SER A 56 10.62 15.07 -9.04
C SER A 56 9.74 14.49 -10.16
N LYS A 57 9.49 15.28 -11.21
CA LYS A 57 8.72 14.81 -12.38
C LYS A 57 9.45 13.77 -13.21
N ASP A 58 10.76 13.63 -13.01
CA ASP A 58 11.57 12.57 -13.62
C ASP A 58 11.59 11.27 -12.79
N ALA A 59 10.88 11.23 -11.67
CA ALA A 59 10.75 10.04 -10.84
C ALA A 59 10.19 8.87 -11.66
N SER A 60 10.85 7.72 -11.56
CA SER A 60 10.53 6.56 -12.39
C SER A 60 10.79 5.24 -11.68
N GLY A 61 10.14 4.18 -12.16
CA GLY A 61 10.33 2.82 -11.65
C GLY A 61 9.76 2.64 -10.24
N LYS A 62 10.52 1.99 -9.36
CA LYS A 62 10.10 1.68 -7.99
C LYS A 62 10.50 2.82 -7.05
N ILE A 63 9.52 3.45 -6.42
CA ILE A 63 9.72 4.40 -5.32
C ILE A 63 9.55 3.67 -4.00
N VAL A 64 10.53 3.83 -3.10
CA VAL A 64 10.48 3.34 -1.73
C VAL A 64 10.61 4.52 -0.80
N VAL A 65 9.62 4.70 0.07
CA VAL A 65 9.65 5.70 1.12
C VAL A 65 10.04 5.00 2.43
N PRO A 66 11.21 5.33 3.03
CA PRO A 66 11.62 4.70 4.27
C PRO A 66 10.82 5.26 5.46
N ASP A 67 10.57 4.42 6.46
CA ASP A 67 9.90 4.80 7.72
C ASP A 67 10.63 5.90 8.49
N ASN A 68 11.95 6.03 8.26
CA ASN A 68 12.80 6.98 8.97
C ASN A 68 13.80 7.65 8.04
N ILE A 69 13.93 8.97 8.17
CA ILE A 69 14.96 9.77 7.52
C ILE A 69 15.66 10.59 8.62
N ASN A 70 16.97 10.39 8.78
CA ASN A 70 17.81 11.12 9.73
C ASN A 70 17.30 11.11 11.18
N GLY A 71 16.73 9.97 11.63
CA GLY A 71 16.20 9.82 12.98
C GLY A 71 14.78 10.39 13.15
N ARG A 72 14.15 10.91 12.11
CA ARG A 72 12.77 11.39 12.10
C ARG A 72 11.86 10.43 11.35
N THR A 73 10.72 10.10 11.93
CA THR A 73 9.70 9.24 11.31
C THR A 73 9.07 9.92 10.11
N VAL A 74 8.88 9.21 8.99
CA VAL A 74 8.07 9.67 7.86
C VAL A 74 6.62 9.29 8.12
N GLY A 75 5.77 10.29 8.36
CA GLY A 75 4.42 10.10 8.87
C GLY A 75 3.31 10.56 7.93
N ALA A 76 3.62 11.34 6.91
CA ALA A 76 2.61 11.85 5.99
C ALA A 76 3.12 12.08 4.57
N ALA A 77 2.21 12.09 3.62
CA ALA A 77 2.40 12.57 2.26
C ALA A 77 1.41 13.71 1.98
N ALA A 78 1.91 14.86 1.50
CA ALA A 78 1.08 16.02 1.19
C ALA A 78 0.18 15.77 -0.04
N GLU A 79 -0.78 16.68 -0.23
CA GLU A 79 -1.63 16.70 -1.42
C GLU A 79 -0.78 16.72 -2.71
N GLU A 80 -1.21 15.93 -3.70
CA GLU A 80 -0.62 15.88 -5.05
C GLU A 80 0.89 15.59 -5.12
N VAL A 81 1.52 15.08 -4.05
CA VAL A 81 2.98 14.96 -3.95
C VAL A 81 3.62 14.19 -5.11
N PHE A 82 3.01 13.10 -5.59
CA PHE A 82 3.45 12.31 -6.74
C PHE A 82 2.61 12.58 -8.00
N SER A 83 1.71 13.57 -7.98
CA SER A 83 0.81 13.83 -9.10
C SER A 83 1.59 14.06 -10.40
N HIS A 84 1.11 13.49 -11.51
CA HIS A 84 1.76 13.50 -12.83
C HIS A 84 3.14 12.84 -12.92
N CYS A 85 3.57 12.03 -11.95
CA CYS A 85 4.80 11.23 -12.06
C CYS A 85 4.55 9.98 -12.90
N GLY A 86 4.31 10.17 -14.20
CA GLY A 86 3.81 9.14 -15.11
C GLY A 86 4.74 7.96 -15.37
N SER A 87 6.01 8.02 -14.94
CA SER A 87 6.99 6.93 -15.08
C SER A 87 7.19 6.11 -13.81
N ILE A 88 6.55 6.44 -12.68
CA ILE A 88 6.54 5.59 -11.50
C ILE A 88 5.75 4.33 -11.79
N GLU A 89 6.32 3.17 -11.52
CA GLU A 89 5.68 1.86 -11.73
C GLU A 89 5.16 1.22 -10.44
N LYS A 90 5.84 1.48 -9.32
CA LYS A 90 5.50 0.93 -8.00
C LYS A 90 5.80 1.93 -6.91
N VAL A 91 4.95 1.99 -5.89
CA VAL A 91 5.20 2.76 -4.67
C VAL A 91 5.05 1.88 -3.42
N TYR A 92 5.99 2.04 -2.50
CA TYR A 92 5.96 1.47 -1.16
C TYR A 92 6.00 2.60 -0.15
N LEU A 93 4.88 2.81 0.55
CA LEU A 93 4.75 3.78 1.63
C LEU A 93 5.02 3.08 2.98
N PRO A 94 5.61 3.78 3.96
CA PRO A 94 5.94 3.19 5.24
C PRO A 94 4.69 3.01 6.11
N ASP A 95 4.65 1.97 6.94
CA ASP A 95 3.53 1.71 7.86
C ASP A 95 3.37 2.80 8.92
N SER A 96 4.43 3.60 9.16
CA SER A 96 4.39 4.77 10.03
C SER A 96 3.56 5.94 9.48
N MET A 97 3.18 5.89 8.20
CA MET A 97 2.42 6.96 7.56
C MET A 97 0.93 6.83 7.89
N THR A 98 0.37 7.88 8.48
CA THR A 98 -1.05 7.95 8.89
C THR A 98 -1.88 8.80 7.92
N GLU A 99 -1.23 9.59 7.07
CA GLU A 99 -1.90 10.54 6.16
C GLU A 99 -1.28 10.46 4.77
N VAL A 100 -2.12 10.30 3.74
CA VAL A 100 -1.73 10.39 2.33
C VAL A 100 -2.70 11.33 1.63
N GLY A 101 -2.23 12.52 1.28
CA GLY A 101 -3.08 13.63 0.87
C GLY A 101 -3.85 13.40 -0.43
N ARG A 102 -4.88 14.23 -0.60
CA ARG A 102 -5.72 14.30 -1.80
C ARG A 102 -4.89 14.30 -3.08
N GLY A 103 -5.27 13.45 -4.02
CA GLY A 103 -4.61 13.38 -5.34
C GLY A 103 -3.14 12.97 -5.31
N ALA A 104 -2.62 12.40 -4.21
CA ALA A 104 -1.18 12.12 -4.05
C ALA A 104 -0.55 11.41 -5.25
N PHE A 105 -1.26 10.48 -5.90
CA PHE A 105 -0.80 9.72 -7.08
C PHE A 105 -1.63 10.00 -8.34
N SER A 106 -2.37 11.11 -8.39
CA SER A 106 -3.19 11.46 -9.56
C SER A 106 -2.34 11.55 -10.83
N TYR A 107 -2.82 11.02 -11.95
CA TYR A 107 -2.11 10.96 -13.23
C TYR A 107 -0.76 10.23 -13.21
N CYS A 108 -0.52 9.33 -12.25
CA CYS A 108 0.61 8.39 -12.31
C CYS A 108 0.31 7.25 -13.31
N CYS A 109 0.28 7.56 -14.60
CA CYS A 109 -0.21 6.63 -15.63
C CYS A 109 0.57 5.30 -15.72
N GLY A 110 1.85 5.28 -15.37
CA GLY A 110 2.68 4.07 -15.34
C GLY A 110 2.57 3.24 -14.06
N LEU A 111 1.85 3.72 -13.04
CA LEU A 111 1.75 3.04 -11.74
C LEU A 111 0.95 1.77 -11.90
N LYS A 112 1.57 0.61 -11.63
CA LYS A 112 0.96 -0.72 -11.80
C LYS A 112 0.45 -1.30 -10.49
N THR A 113 1.17 -1.04 -9.41
CA THR A 113 0.86 -1.57 -8.07
C THR A 113 1.10 -0.50 -7.01
N ALA A 114 0.20 -0.38 -6.05
CA ALA A 114 0.36 0.48 -4.88
C ALA A 114 0.18 -0.33 -3.58
N ALA A 115 1.10 -0.15 -2.62
CA ALA A 115 0.94 -0.66 -1.26
C ALA A 115 0.73 0.53 -0.32
N LEU A 116 -0.48 0.63 0.24
CA LEU A 116 -0.85 1.68 1.19
C LEU A 116 -0.47 1.28 2.63
N PRO A 117 -0.18 2.24 3.51
CA PRO A 117 0.12 1.97 4.92
C PRO A 117 -1.06 1.27 5.61
N ALA A 118 -0.80 0.24 6.41
CA ALA A 118 -1.86 -0.55 7.05
C ALA A 118 -2.81 0.27 7.96
N GLY A 119 -2.28 1.33 8.57
CA GLY A 119 -3.01 2.22 9.48
C GLY A 119 -3.75 3.38 8.82
N LEU A 120 -3.74 3.48 7.48
CA LEU A 120 -4.43 4.56 6.77
C LEU A 120 -5.96 4.35 6.81
N GLU A 121 -6.70 5.28 7.41
CA GLU A 121 -8.15 5.17 7.60
C GLU A 121 -8.96 5.66 6.39
N VAL A 122 -8.38 6.54 5.58
CA VAL A 122 -9.08 7.18 4.45
C VAL A 122 -8.22 7.13 3.19
N ILE A 123 -8.81 6.65 2.09
CA ILE A 123 -8.28 6.90 0.75
C ILE A 123 -8.89 8.21 0.26
N GLU A 124 -8.12 9.28 0.41
CA GLU A 124 -8.46 10.65 0.00
C GLU A 124 -8.91 10.78 -1.47
N GLY A 125 -9.69 11.82 -1.73
CA GLY A 125 -10.30 12.00 -3.04
C GLY A 125 -9.26 12.14 -4.16
N ALA A 126 -9.58 11.55 -5.30
CA ALA A 126 -8.70 11.50 -6.47
C ALA A 126 -7.29 10.90 -6.23
N MET A 127 -7.02 10.22 -5.10
CA MET A 127 -5.67 9.74 -4.74
C MET A 127 -4.96 9.01 -5.89
N PHE A 128 -5.67 8.14 -6.61
CA PHE A 128 -5.18 7.39 -7.77
C PHE A 128 -5.90 7.74 -9.07
N SER A 129 -6.56 8.90 -9.15
CA SER A 129 -7.29 9.31 -10.35
C SER A 129 -6.39 9.26 -11.59
N TYR A 130 -6.88 8.69 -12.68
CA TYR A 130 -6.15 8.49 -13.95
C TYR A 130 -4.88 7.63 -13.86
N CYS A 131 -4.70 6.78 -12.85
CA CYS A 131 -3.67 5.73 -12.85
C CYS A 131 -4.07 4.57 -13.78
N GLN A 132 -3.97 4.77 -15.10
CA GLN A 132 -4.54 3.87 -16.10
C GLN A 132 -3.93 2.47 -16.13
N GLU A 133 -2.65 2.30 -15.74
CA GLU A 133 -1.98 1.00 -15.63
C GLU A 133 -2.13 0.34 -14.25
N LEU A 134 -2.83 0.98 -13.30
CA LEU A 134 -2.98 0.46 -11.94
C LEU A 134 -3.83 -0.79 -11.97
N LYS A 135 -3.23 -1.92 -11.59
CA LYS A 135 -3.86 -3.25 -11.56
C LYS A 135 -4.17 -3.70 -10.15
N GLU A 136 -3.40 -3.23 -9.18
CA GLU A 136 -3.40 -3.77 -7.82
C GLU A 136 -3.13 -2.65 -6.79
N VAL A 137 -3.92 -2.62 -5.73
CA VAL A 137 -3.85 -1.64 -4.63
C VAL A 137 -4.07 -2.36 -3.30
N SER A 138 -2.99 -2.63 -2.56
CA SER A 138 -3.13 -3.25 -1.24
C SER A 138 -3.83 -2.26 -0.32
N MET A 139 -5.10 -2.54 0.03
CA MET A 139 -5.88 -1.66 0.87
C MET A 139 -5.38 -1.71 2.32
N PRO A 140 -5.45 -0.58 3.05
CA PRO A 140 -5.19 -0.54 4.49
C PRO A 140 -6.18 -1.41 5.25
N SER A 141 -5.73 -2.13 6.28
CA SER A 141 -6.62 -2.89 7.15
C SER A 141 -7.53 -1.98 8.00
N ALA A 142 -7.07 -0.77 8.29
CA ALA A 142 -7.82 0.22 9.08
C ALA A 142 -8.76 1.10 8.23
N LEU A 143 -8.90 0.84 6.92
CA LEU A 143 -9.66 1.67 6.00
C LEU A 143 -11.14 1.72 6.37
N THR A 144 -11.67 2.93 6.57
CA THR A 144 -13.08 3.20 6.84
C THR A 144 -13.79 3.96 5.71
N GLU A 145 -13.03 4.70 4.90
CA GLU A 145 -13.60 5.55 3.85
C GLU A 145 -12.76 5.57 2.56
N ILE A 146 -13.45 5.50 1.42
CA ILE A 146 -12.88 5.73 0.09
C ILE A 146 -13.54 6.97 -0.48
N GLU A 147 -12.83 8.09 -0.56
CA GLU A 147 -13.41 9.36 -0.99
C GLU A 147 -13.74 9.42 -2.50
N SER A 148 -14.41 10.50 -2.89
CA SER A 148 -14.84 10.78 -4.26
C SER A 148 -13.68 10.73 -5.26
N SER A 149 -13.91 10.02 -6.38
CA SER A 149 -12.96 9.86 -7.48
C SER A 149 -11.62 9.20 -7.13
N ALA A 150 -11.47 8.55 -5.96
CA ALA A 150 -10.23 7.92 -5.52
C ALA A 150 -9.52 7.07 -6.58
N PHE A 151 -10.27 6.26 -7.33
CA PHE A 151 -9.79 5.38 -8.42
C PHE A 151 -10.42 5.73 -9.78
N PHE A 152 -10.81 6.99 -9.97
CA PHE A 152 -11.43 7.45 -11.21
C PHE A 152 -10.54 7.16 -12.42
N ASN A 153 -11.08 6.55 -13.48
CA ASN A 153 -10.36 6.15 -14.68
C ASN A 153 -9.11 5.27 -14.44
N CYS A 154 -9.08 4.47 -13.38
CA CYS A 154 -8.12 3.36 -13.22
C CYS A 154 -8.53 2.16 -14.08
N SER A 155 -8.46 2.31 -15.40
CA SER A 155 -9.06 1.37 -16.37
C SER A 155 -8.48 -0.05 -16.33
N SER A 156 -7.27 -0.24 -15.80
CA SER A 156 -6.64 -1.57 -15.63
C SER A 156 -6.97 -2.25 -14.29
N LEU A 157 -7.64 -1.54 -13.37
CA LEU A 157 -8.00 -2.07 -12.07
C LEU A 157 -9.20 -3.01 -12.25
N ALA A 158 -8.90 -4.30 -12.37
CA ALA A 158 -9.89 -5.34 -12.70
C ALA A 158 -10.53 -5.96 -11.46
N SER A 159 -9.85 -5.91 -10.32
CA SER A 159 -10.38 -6.36 -9.05
C SER A 159 -9.99 -5.39 -7.92
N VAL A 160 -10.73 -5.42 -6.82
CA VAL A 160 -10.41 -4.67 -5.59
C VAL A 160 -10.83 -5.46 -4.36
N SER A 161 -10.01 -5.44 -3.32
CA SER A 161 -10.39 -5.93 -1.99
C SER A 161 -10.84 -4.77 -1.13
N ILE A 162 -12.01 -4.86 -0.50
CA ILE A 162 -12.56 -3.83 0.38
C ILE A 162 -12.64 -4.42 1.80
N PRO A 163 -11.94 -3.84 2.79
CA PRO A 163 -11.96 -4.37 4.15
C PRO A 163 -13.32 -4.10 4.83
N VAL A 164 -13.64 -4.90 5.85
CA VAL A 164 -14.93 -4.85 6.56
C VAL A 164 -15.22 -3.49 7.21
N GLY A 165 -14.17 -2.73 7.53
CA GLY A 165 -14.25 -1.41 8.15
C GLY A 165 -14.82 -0.32 7.25
N VAL A 166 -14.87 -0.52 5.93
CA VAL A 166 -15.35 0.51 5.00
C VAL A 166 -16.84 0.73 5.18
N THR A 167 -17.22 1.95 5.53
CA THR A 167 -18.62 2.38 5.69
C THR A 167 -19.08 3.38 4.64
N GLU A 168 -18.14 4.07 3.97
CA GLU A 168 -18.44 5.08 2.96
C GLU A 168 -17.53 4.98 1.74
N ILE A 169 -18.15 5.06 0.56
CA ILE A 169 -17.49 5.13 -0.74
C ILE A 169 -18.07 6.33 -1.50
N GLY A 170 -17.25 7.34 -1.75
CA GLY A 170 -17.63 8.61 -2.35
C GLY A 170 -18.07 8.50 -3.81
N SER A 171 -18.57 9.63 -4.33
CA SER A 171 -19.09 9.69 -5.70
C SER A 171 -17.97 9.47 -6.72
N ALA A 172 -18.27 8.65 -7.74
CA ALA A 172 -17.37 8.29 -8.83
C ALA A 172 -16.02 7.69 -8.37
N ALA A 173 -15.93 7.17 -7.14
CA ALA A 173 -14.70 6.56 -6.60
C ALA A 173 -14.11 5.53 -7.56
N PHE A 174 -14.95 4.71 -8.20
CA PHE A 174 -14.52 3.68 -9.16
C PHE A 174 -15.03 3.95 -10.59
N ALA A 175 -15.51 5.15 -10.92
CA ALA A 175 -16.02 5.41 -12.26
C ALA A 175 -14.90 5.31 -13.31
N GLY A 176 -15.17 4.61 -14.41
CA GLY A 176 -14.16 4.37 -15.46
C GLY A 176 -13.05 3.38 -15.08
N SER A 177 -13.17 2.69 -13.93
CA SER A 177 -12.32 1.55 -13.61
C SER A 177 -12.70 0.31 -14.44
N GLY A 178 -11.80 -0.66 -14.52
CA GLY A 178 -11.99 -1.93 -15.22
C GLY A 178 -12.61 -3.03 -14.34
N LEU A 179 -13.22 -2.67 -13.21
CA LEU A 179 -13.63 -3.63 -12.19
C LEU A 179 -14.58 -4.69 -12.73
N LYS A 180 -14.27 -5.93 -12.39
CA LYS A 180 -15.06 -7.13 -12.66
C LYS A 180 -15.34 -7.91 -11.39
N GLU A 181 -14.41 -7.87 -10.44
CA GLU A 181 -14.51 -8.59 -9.17
C GLU A 181 -14.25 -7.65 -7.99
N VAL A 182 -15.03 -7.81 -6.92
CA VAL A 182 -14.87 -7.10 -5.66
C VAL A 182 -14.82 -8.14 -4.55
N TRP A 183 -13.78 -8.09 -3.72
CA TRP A 183 -13.60 -8.98 -2.59
C TRP A 183 -13.86 -8.22 -1.30
N TYR A 184 -15.05 -8.38 -0.72
CA TYR A 184 -15.42 -7.71 0.52
C TYR A 184 -15.17 -8.60 1.74
N ALA A 185 -14.43 -8.09 2.72
CA ALA A 185 -14.05 -8.83 3.92
C ALA A 185 -15.12 -8.84 5.03
N GLY A 186 -16.37 -8.60 4.67
CA GLY A 186 -17.52 -8.72 5.56
C GLY A 186 -18.63 -9.56 4.94
N THR A 187 -19.79 -9.59 5.61
CA THR A 187 -20.98 -10.26 5.11
C THR A 187 -21.69 -9.42 4.05
N LYS A 188 -22.59 -10.06 3.31
CA LYS A 188 -23.47 -9.36 2.37
C LYS A 188 -24.30 -8.25 3.03
N GLU A 189 -24.80 -8.44 4.25
CA GLU A 189 -25.58 -7.41 4.95
C GLU A 189 -24.74 -6.19 5.30
N GLN A 190 -23.46 -6.40 5.65
CA GLN A 190 -22.54 -5.29 5.91
C GLN A 190 -22.24 -4.52 4.63
N TRP A 191 -22.03 -5.22 3.51
CA TRP A 191 -21.87 -4.59 2.19
C TRP A 191 -23.07 -3.74 1.79
N GLU A 192 -24.28 -4.27 1.95
CA GLU A 192 -25.54 -3.55 1.66
C GLU A 192 -25.75 -2.32 2.56
N SER A 193 -25.02 -2.21 3.67
CA SER A 193 -25.06 -1.05 4.57
C SER A 193 -24.06 0.05 4.21
N ILE A 194 -23.10 -0.21 3.30
CA ILE A 194 -22.11 0.79 2.88
C ILE A 194 -22.81 1.92 2.12
N SER A 195 -22.50 3.17 2.50
CA SER A 195 -22.94 4.34 1.74
C SER A 195 -22.13 4.48 0.46
N ILE A 196 -22.71 4.13 -0.68
CA ILE A 196 -22.06 4.23 -2.00
C ILE A 196 -22.61 5.44 -2.76
N GLY A 197 -21.73 6.39 -3.05
CA GLY A 197 -22.02 7.59 -3.84
C GLY A 197 -22.36 7.28 -5.30
N VAL A 198 -22.90 8.29 -6.00
CA VAL A 198 -23.33 8.15 -7.39
C VAL A 198 -22.16 7.84 -8.33
N MET A 199 -22.44 7.28 -9.50
CA MET A 199 -21.47 6.98 -10.56
C MET A 199 -20.43 5.90 -10.20
N ASN A 200 -20.78 4.94 -9.36
CA ASN A 200 -19.95 3.78 -9.04
C ASN A 200 -20.40 2.50 -9.75
N GLU A 201 -20.96 2.62 -10.97
CA GLU A 201 -21.47 1.47 -11.74
C GLU A 201 -20.45 0.30 -11.85
N PRO A 202 -19.13 0.52 -12.07
CA PRO A 202 -18.17 -0.58 -12.09
C PRO A 202 -18.07 -1.35 -10.77
N LEU A 203 -18.23 -0.67 -9.63
CA LEU A 203 -18.23 -1.30 -8.32
C LEU A 203 -19.52 -2.07 -8.08
N THR A 204 -20.68 -1.47 -8.40
CA THR A 204 -21.99 -2.07 -8.09
C THR A 204 -22.42 -3.15 -9.09
N SER A 205 -21.75 -3.26 -10.23
CA SER A 205 -22.02 -4.28 -11.26
C SER A 205 -20.97 -5.39 -11.32
N ALA A 206 -19.88 -5.28 -10.56
CA ALA A 206 -18.89 -6.33 -10.41
C ALA A 206 -19.48 -7.56 -9.69
N GLU A 207 -18.86 -8.72 -9.91
CA GLU A 207 -19.06 -9.90 -9.09
C GLU A 207 -18.48 -9.64 -7.70
N ILE A 208 -19.29 -9.77 -6.66
CA ILE A 208 -18.88 -9.49 -5.28
C ILE A 208 -18.72 -10.82 -4.55
N HIS A 209 -17.53 -11.02 -4.00
CA HIS A 209 -17.15 -12.15 -3.17
C HIS A 209 -17.11 -11.74 -1.70
N PHE A 210 -17.79 -12.48 -0.85
CA PHE A 210 -17.86 -12.23 0.61
C PHE A 210 -16.96 -13.17 1.40
N SER A 211 -16.20 -12.62 2.35
CA SER A 211 -15.39 -13.39 3.30
C SER A 211 -15.47 -12.80 4.69
N SER A 212 -15.63 -13.64 5.72
CA SER A 212 -15.64 -13.23 7.13
C SER A 212 -14.24 -13.12 7.76
N SER A 213 -13.17 -13.23 6.97
CA SER A 213 -11.78 -13.10 7.42
C SER A 213 -11.08 -11.92 6.75
N ASP A 214 -10.25 -11.19 7.49
CA ASP A 214 -9.46 -10.05 6.98
C ASP A 214 -8.71 -10.39 5.69
N PRO A 215 -8.68 -9.46 4.70
CA PRO A 215 -8.04 -9.72 3.43
C PRO A 215 -6.52 -9.71 3.60
N VAL A 216 -5.85 -10.82 3.29
CA VAL A 216 -4.37 -10.93 3.27
C VAL A 216 -3.76 -10.40 1.96
N GLY A 217 -4.50 -9.54 1.25
CA GLY A 217 -4.22 -9.09 -0.11
C GLY A 217 -5.22 -9.63 -1.15
N PHE A 218 -5.05 -9.21 -2.40
CA PHE A 218 -5.96 -9.51 -3.52
C PHE A 218 -6.17 -10.99 -3.71
N GLY A 219 -7.44 -11.36 -3.89
CA GLY A 219 -7.83 -12.76 -4.06
C GLY A 219 -7.41 -13.63 -2.89
N LYS A 220 -7.05 -13.10 -1.71
CA LYS A 220 -6.55 -13.94 -0.62
C LYS A 220 -7.53 -14.07 0.53
N LEU A 221 -7.79 -15.31 0.92
CA LEU A 221 -8.58 -15.69 2.09
C LEU A 221 -7.67 -16.13 3.23
N LEU A 222 -7.83 -15.59 4.45
CA LEU A 222 -7.19 -16.14 5.64
C LEU A 222 -8.17 -17.04 6.39
N LYS A 223 -7.91 -18.35 6.43
CA LYS A 223 -8.72 -19.27 7.24
C LYS A 223 -7.84 -20.12 8.12
N ASP A 224 -8.11 -20.09 9.42
CA ASP A 224 -7.40 -20.86 10.44
C ASP A 224 -5.87 -20.69 10.37
N GLY A 225 -5.41 -19.45 10.13
CA GLY A 225 -3.99 -19.14 9.99
C GLY A 225 -3.36 -19.54 8.65
N VAL A 226 -4.14 -20.07 7.71
CA VAL A 226 -3.69 -20.41 6.35
C VAL A 226 -4.25 -19.39 5.36
N THR A 227 -3.38 -18.80 4.57
CA THR A 227 -3.72 -17.92 3.46
C THR A 227 -3.92 -18.73 2.19
N TYR A 228 -5.06 -18.57 1.57
CA TYR A 228 -5.43 -19.14 0.28
C TYR A 228 -5.50 -18.03 -0.74
N ASP A 229 -4.92 -18.22 -1.92
CA ASP A 229 -5.16 -17.41 -3.11
C ASP A 229 -6.36 -17.99 -3.84
N ILE A 230 -7.32 -17.14 -4.18
CA ILE A 230 -8.64 -17.43 -4.69
C ILE A 230 -8.67 -16.92 -6.11
N THR A 231 -9.04 -17.79 -7.03
CA THR A 231 -9.11 -17.49 -8.46
C THR A 231 -10.38 -18.10 -9.01
N GLY A 232 -11.42 -17.27 -9.21
CA GLY A 232 -12.77 -17.74 -9.53
C GLY A 232 -13.29 -18.72 -8.48
N ASP A 233 -13.73 -19.90 -8.92
CA ASP A 233 -14.34 -20.94 -8.06
C ASP A 233 -13.31 -21.83 -7.31
N SER A 234 -12.03 -21.45 -7.30
CA SER A 234 -10.95 -22.29 -6.79
C SER A 234 -10.03 -21.57 -5.82
N ALA A 235 -9.41 -22.35 -4.93
CA ALA A 235 -8.46 -21.87 -3.93
C ALA A 235 -7.12 -22.61 -4.01
N ALA A 236 -6.03 -21.92 -3.71
CA ALA A 236 -4.68 -22.44 -3.61
C ALA A 236 -4.03 -21.96 -2.32
N VAL A 237 -3.50 -22.86 -1.49
CA VAL A 237 -2.77 -22.42 -0.28
C VAL A 237 -1.48 -21.72 -0.68
N VAL A 238 -1.24 -20.50 -0.22
CA VAL A 238 -0.04 -19.71 -0.55
C VAL A 238 0.86 -19.43 0.63
N SER A 239 0.32 -19.38 1.85
CA SER A 239 1.13 -19.24 3.05
C SER A 239 0.42 -19.74 4.31
N GLY A 240 1.15 -20.20 5.30
CA GLY A 240 0.68 -20.46 6.65
C GLY A 240 1.35 -19.52 7.65
N SER A 241 0.59 -19.08 8.65
CA SER A 241 1.11 -18.32 9.79
C SER A 241 2.17 -19.13 10.53
N SER A 242 3.29 -18.48 10.86
CA SER A 242 4.37 -19.07 11.66
C SER A 242 3.92 -19.53 13.06
N GLU A 243 2.74 -19.13 13.50
CA GLU A 243 2.14 -19.52 14.78
C GLU A 243 1.39 -20.86 14.72
N LEU A 244 1.18 -21.43 13.52
CA LEU A 244 0.53 -22.72 13.35
C LEU A 244 1.34 -23.83 14.02
N SER A 245 0.63 -24.71 14.73
CA SER A 245 1.22 -25.88 15.39
C SER A 245 0.19 -27.01 15.53
N GLY A 246 0.66 -28.25 15.65
CA GLY A 246 -0.19 -29.43 15.75
C GLY A 246 -0.63 -29.99 14.39
N GLU A 247 -1.69 -30.81 14.39
CA GLU A 247 -2.24 -31.41 13.17
C GLU A 247 -2.95 -30.33 12.34
N LEU A 248 -2.45 -30.06 11.14
CA LEU A 248 -3.06 -29.10 10.21
C LEU A 248 -3.69 -29.85 9.04
N VAL A 249 -5.03 -29.82 8.97
CA VAL A 249 -5.77 -30.39 7.85
C VAL A 249 -6.17 -29.28 6.89
N ILE A 250 -5.55 -29.26 5.71
CA ILE A 250 -6.03 -28.41 4.61
C ILE A 250 -7.31 -29.03 4.07
N PRO A 251 -8.45 -28.32 4.13
CA PRO A 251 -9.71 -28.88 3.66
C PRO A 251 -9.67 -29.05 2.14
N GLY A 252 -10.33 -30.07 1.60
CA GLY A 252 -10.48 -30.24 0.16
C GLY A 252 -11.38 -29.17 -0.48
N SER A 253 -12.22 -28.51 0.33
CA SER A 253 -13.04 -27.38 -0.10
C SER A 253 -13.18 -26.35 1.02
N LEU A 254 -13.30 -25.08 0.62
CA LEU A 254 -13.62 -23.97 1.50
C LEU A 254 -15.10 -23.62 1.34
N GLU A 255 -15.87 -23.78 2.40
CA GLU A 255 -17.24 -23.25 2.45
C GLU A 255 -17.18 -21.72 2.55
N THR A 256 -17.78 -21.04 1.57
CA THR A 256 -18.03 -19.59 1.56
C THR A 256 -19.55 -19.33 1.54
N GLU A 257 -19.95 -18.07 1.67
CA GLU A 257 -21.38 -17.69 1.56
C GLU A 257 -21.95 -17.92 0.15
N GLU A 258 -21.09 -18.03 -0.86
CA GLU A 258 -21.43 -18.25 -2.27
C GLU A 258 -21.43 -19.74 -2.68
N GLY A 259 -20.82 -20.61 -1.87
CA GLY A 259 -20.77 -22.05 -2.10
C GLY A 259 -19.44 -22.67 -1.69
N ALA A 260 -19.27 -23.96 -1.98
CA ALA A 260 -18.02 -24.66 -1.72
C ALA A 260 -17.01 -24.40 -2.86
N MET A 261 -15.86 -23.82 -2.53
CA MET A 261 -14.73 -23.64 -3.45
C MET A 261 -13.72 -24.77 -3.29
N GLU A 262 -13.23 -25.36 -4.38
CA GLU A 262 -12.27 -26.46 -4.32
C GLU A 262 -10.86 -25.94 -4.00
N VAL A 263 -10.18 -26.57 -3.03
CA VAL A 263 -8.76 -26.30 -2.77
C VAL A 263 -7.91 -27.17 -3.70
N THR A 264 -7.39 -26.55 -4.75
CA THR A 264 -6.77 -27.23 -5.90
C THR A 264 -5.27 -27.46 -5.73
N SER A 265 -4.60 -26.69 -4.88
CA SER A 265 -3.15 -26.79 -4.70
C SER A 265 -2.64 -26.21 -3.39
N ILE A 266 -1.41 -26.58 -3.03
CA ILE A 266 -0.62 -25.98 -1.96
C ILE A 266 0.70 -25.53 -2.59
N ALA A 267 1.02 -24.25 -2.46
CA ALA A 267 2.24 -23.67 -3.02
C ALA A 267 3.49 -24.25 -2.34
N ASP A 268 4.55 -24.41 -3.12
CA ASP A 268 5.85 -24.81 -2.61
C ASP A 268 6.32 -23.80 -1.55
N GLY A 269 6.69 -24.30 -0.37
CA GLY A 269 7.15 -23.45 0.74
C GLY A 269 6.04 -22.69 1.48
N ALA A 270 4.76 -22.96 1.21
CA ALA A 270 3.64 -22.29 1.89
C ALA A 270 3.77 -22.32 3.43
N PHE A 271 4.43 -23.33 3.99
CA PHE A 271 4.62 -23.50 5.43
C PHE A 271 6.08 -23.47 5.88
N GLU A 272 7.01 -22.91 5.09
CA GLU A 272 8.46 -22.95 5.37
C GLU A 272 8.85 -22.33 6.74
N GLY A 273 8.03 -21.40 7.25
CA GLY A 273 8.20 -20.78 8.58
C GLY A 273 7.43 -21.42 9.73
N CYS A 274 6.62 -22.45 9.48
CA CYS A 274 5.80 -23.11 10.51
C CYS A 274 6.61 -24.21 11.21
N THR A 275 6.85 -24.07 12.50
CA THR A 275 7.58 -25.08 13.28
C THR A 275 6.60 -25.86 14.15
N GLY A 276 6.42 -27.15 13.85
CA GLY A 276 5.60 -28.04 14.67
C GLY A 276 4.19 -28.31 14.15
N ILE A 277 3.95 -28.05 12.86
CA ILE A 277 2.79 -28.62 12.15
C ILE A 277 3.10 -30.03 11.64
N THR A 278 2.10 -30.90 11.63
CA THR A 278 2.18 -32.27 11.08
C THR A 278 1.01 -32.57 10.16
#